data_AF-A0A1G2U2V9-F1
#
_entry.id   AF-A0A1G2U2V9-F1
#
_cell.length_a   1.000
_cell.length_b   1.000
_cell.length_c   1.000
_cell.angle_alpha   90.00
_cell.angle_beta   90.00
_cell.angle_gamma   90.00
#
_symmetry.space_group_name_H-M   'P 1'
#
loop_
_entity.id
_entity.type
_entity.pdbx_description
1 polymer ?
#
loop_
_entity_poly.entity_id
_entity_poly.type
_entity_poly.pdbx_seq_one_letter_code
_entity_poly.pdbx_strand_id
1 'polypeptide(L)'
;MDKKKMKKDLWMEGRWIDFWTINHLLSGISAGSLLYLMGISLGWSFFISSVLFLGWEIIEFVSKIESPINQIVDLVADFLGYGIFYTFYYLLGKPFDPIVVFIIVLSFVILEGWEFYTWRLRVKDSQQLQN
;
A
#
# COMPACT_ATOMS: atom_id res chain seq x y z
N MET A 1 -15.10 -14.94 18.95
CA MET A 1 -13.67 -14.57 18.82
C MET A 1 -13.19 -13.95 20.12
N ASP A 2 -12.02 -14.34 20.64
CA ASP A 2 -11.51 -13.86 21.93
C ASP A 2 -11.12 -12.37 21.86
N LYS A 3 -11.64 -11.54 22.78
CA LYS A 3 -11.50 -10.06 22.75
C LYS A 3 -10.03 -9.60 22.78
N LYS A 4 -9.13 -10.47 23.22
CA LYS A 4 -7.67 -10.24 23.25
C LYS A 4 -7.01 -10.32 21.87
N LYS A 5 -7.55 -11.12 20.93
CA LYS A 5 -7.07 -11.21 19.53
C LYS A 5 -7.48 -9.98 18.70
N MET A 6 -8.70 -9.48 18.87
CA MET A 6 -9.15 -8.24 18.18
C MET A 6 -8.28 -7.03 18.48
N LYS A 7 -7.78 -6.89 19.72
CA LYS A 7 -6.98 -5.71 20.10
C LYS A 7 -5.60 -5.62 19.41
N LYS A 8 -5.13 -6.71 18.78
CA LYS A 8 -3.77 -6.86 18.22
C LYS A 8 -3.75 -7.14 16.72
N ASP A 9 -4.87 -7.07 16.02
CA ASP A 9 -4.80 -7.16 14.56
C ASP A 9 -4.18 -5.85 14.03
N LEU A 10 -3.00 -6.00 13.42
CA LEU A 10 -2.19 -4.92 12.84
C LEU A 10 -2.74 -4.49 11.48
N TRP A 11 -3.64 -5.31 10.92
CA TRP A 11 -4.39 -5.09 9.68
C TRP A 11 -5.82 -4.64 9.93
N MET A 12 -6.12 -4.18 11.16
CA MET A 12 -7.49 -3.92 11.58
C MET A 12 -7.95 -2.52 11.18
N GLU A 13 -8.96 -2.49 10.32
CA GLU A 13 -9.66 -1.28 9.88
C GLU A 13 -10.08 -0.37 11.04
N GLY A 14 -9.97 0.95 10.84
CA GLY A 14 -10.42 1.97 11.79
C GLY A 14 -9.31 2.56 12.66
N ARG A 15 -8.04 2.23 12.41
CA ARG A 15 -6.88 2.99 12.89
C ARG A 15 -6.26 3.72 11.72
N TRP A 16 -6.11 5.03 11.82
CA TRP A 16 -5.57 5.91 10.76
C TRP A 16 -4.11 5.60 10.38
N ILE A 17 -3.42 4.78 11.18
CA ILE A 17 -2.08 4.28 10.90
C ILE A 17 -2.11 2.80 11.25
N ASP A 18 -2.28 1.97 10.25
CA ASP A 18 -2.17 0.51 10.33
C ASP A 18 -1.18 0.01 9.27
N PHE A 19 -1.10 -1.30 9.10
CA PHE A 19 -0.18 -1.87 8.12
C PHE A 19 -0.65 -1.65 6.67
N TRP A 20 -1.92 -1.35 6.44
CA TRP A 20 -2.44 -0.94 5.13
C TRP A 20 -1.84 0.40 4.73
N THR A 21 -1.98 1.42 5.59
CA THR A 21 -1.46 2.75 5.28
C THR A 21 0.06 2.75 5.03
N ILE A 22 0.83 1.93 5.76
CA ILE A 22 2.27 1.75 5.52
C ILE A 22 2.52 1.12 4.14
N ASN A 23 1.72 0.13 3.77
CA ASN A 23 1.84 -0.57 2.52
C ASN A 23 1.54 0.35 1.32
N HIS A 24 0.51 1.19 1.41
CA HIS A 24 0.21 2.23 0.41
C HIS A 24 1.32 3.29 0.32
N LEU A 25 1.88 3.71 1.45
CA LEU A 25 3.04 4.61 1.43
C LEU A 25 4.23 3.99 0.65
N LEU A 26 4.51 2.70 0.86
CA LEU A 26 5.58 1.99 0.16
C LEU A 26 5.24 1.75 -1.32
N SER A 27 3.97 1.49 -1.65
CA SER A 27 3.45 1.42 -3.03
C SER A 27 3.73 2.73 -3.76
N GLY A 28 3.39 3.87 -3.16
CA GLY A 28 3.66 5.20 -3.69
C GLY A 28 5.13 5.43 -4.06
N ILE A 29 6.04 5.12 -3.12
CA ILE A 29 7.49 5.25 -3.34
C ILE A 29 7.96 4.28 -4.43
N SER A 30 7.46 3.05 -4.41
CA SER A 30 7.82 1.99 -5.36
C SER A 30 7.40 2.35 -6.78
N ALA A 31 6.16 2.80 -6.98
CA ALA A 31 5.63 3.15 -8.29
C ALA A 31 6.44 4.28 -8.95
N GLY A 32 6.71 5.36 -8.21
CA GLY A 32 7.54 6.46 -8.70
C GLY A 32 8.96 6.02 -9.03
N SER A 33 9.59 5.25 -8.12
CA SER A 33 10.97 4.78 -8.30
C SER A 33 11.11 3.84 -9.50
N LEU A 34 10.20 2.89 -9.67
CA LEU A 34 10.23 1.90 -10.75
C LEU A 34 9.98 2.56 -12.11
N LEU A 35 8.96 3.41 -12.23
CA LEU A 35 8.66 4.12 -13.48
C LEU A 35 9.83 5.02 -13.89
N TYR A 36 10.48 5.67 -12.93
CA TYR A 36 11.70 6.42 -13.20
C TYR A 36 12.84 5.53 -13.70
N LEU A 37 13.09 4.39 -13.06
CA LEU A 37 14.12 3.42 -13.51
C LEU A 37 13.83 2.86 -14.91
N MET A 38 12.55 2.82 -15.32
CA MET A 38 12.13 2.47 -16.68
C MET A 38 12.31 3.62 -17.69
N GLY A 39 12.80 4.79 -17.26
CA GLY A 39 13.01 5.96 -18.10
C GLY A 39 11.73 6.75 -18.40
N ILE A 40 10.65 6.53 -17.65
CA ILE A 40 9.40 7.27 -17.81
C ILE A 40 9.57 8.68 -17.25
N SER A 41 9.12 9.69 -18.00
CA SER A 41 9.18 11.08 -17.55
C SER A 41 8.29 11.29 -16.32
N LEU A 42 8.63 12.25 -15.47
CA LEU A 42 7.91 12.47 -14.20
C LEU A 42 6.43 12.79 -14.36
N GLY A 43 6.06 13.51 -15.43
CA GLY A 43 4.66 13.79 -15.73
C GLY A 43 3.88 12.51 -16.06
N TRP A 44 4.46 11.65 -16.90
CA TRP A 44 3.87 10.34 -17.21
C TRP A 44 3.91 9.39 -16.02
N SER A 45 4.98 9.42 -15.22
CA SER A 45 5.10 8.63 -14.00
C SER A 45 3.98 8.99 -13.02
N PHE A 46 3.74 10.28 -12.79
CA PHE A 46 2.67 10.73 -11.90
C PHE A 46 1.30 10.31 -12.42
N PHE A 47 1.06 10.47 -13.73
CA PHE A 47 -0.20 10.05 -14.35
C PHE A 47 -0.43 8.54 -14.19
N ILE A 48 0.55 7.71 -14.55
CA ILE A 48 0.47 6.24 -14.45
C ILE A 48 0.27 5.82 -13.01
N SER A 49 1.08 6.34 -12.07
CA SER A 49 0.92 6.07 -10.64
C SER A 49 -0.47 6.45 -10.13
N SER A 50 -0.98 7.63 -10.49
CA SER A 50 -2.33 8.07 -10.09
C SER A 50 -3.42 7.11 -10.58
N VAL A 51 -3.30 6.62 -11.83
CA VAL A 51 -4.23 5.64 -12.40
C VAL A 51 -4.15 4.31 -11.65
N LEU A 52 -2.94 3.86 -11.26
CA LEU A 52 -2.75 2.63 -10.50
C LEU A 52 -3.35 2.74 -9.09
N PHE A 53 -3.06 3.82 -8.36
CA PHE A 53 -3.58 4.03 -7.00
C PHE A 53 -5.10 4.10 -7.01
N LEU A 54 -5.69 4.95 -7.86
CA LEU A 54 -7.15 5.04 -8.00
C LEU A 54 -7.77 3.72 -8.46
N GLY A 55 -7.11 3.00 -9.37
CA GLY A 55 -7.57 1.71 -9.86
C GLY A 55 -7.65 0.67 -8.74
N TRP A 56 -6.65 0.62 -7.86
CA TRP A 56 -6.63 -0.28 -6.72
C TRP A 56 -7.74 0.04 -5.71
N GLU A 57 -7.88 1.30 -5.31
CA GLU A 57 -8.93 1.74 -4.38
C GLU A 57 -10.34 1.45 -4.90
N ILE A 58 -10.56 1.62 -6.21
CA ILE A 58 -11.86 1.27 -6.84
C ILE A 58 -12.11 -0.24 -6.74
N ILE A 59 -11.09 -1.09 -6.93
CA ILE A 59 -11.23 -2.55 -6.78
C ILE A 59 -11.62 -2.90 -5.35
N GLU A 60 -10.98 -2.28 -4.35
CA GLU A 60 -11.29 -2.50 -2.94
C GLU A 60 -12.69 -2.03 -2.57
N PHE A 61 -13.11 -0.86 -3.08
CA PHE A 61 -14.45 -0.32 -2.89
C PHE A 61 -15.52 -1.25 -3.44
N VAL A 62 -15.34 -1.73 -4.68
CA VAL A 62 -16.29 -2.67 -5.31
C VAL A 62 -16.31 -4.01 -4.58
N SER A 63 -15.14 -4.46 -4.09
CA SER A 63 -14.99 -5.72 -3.37
C SER A 63 -15.40 -5.64 -1.90
N LYS A 64 -15.69 -4.43 -1.39
CA LYS A 64 -16.05 -4.15 0.01
C LYS A 64 -15.01 -4.71 0.99
N ILE A 65 -13.74 -4.56 0.65
CA ILE A 65 -12.62 -5.00 1.48
C ILE A 65 -12.44 -4.01 2.64
N GLU A 66 -12.48 -2.72 2.34
CA GLU A 66 -12.13 -1.62 3.23
C GLU A 66 -13.31 -0.65 3.43
N SER A 67 -13.28 0.12 4.52
CA SER A 67 -14.22 1.21 4.72
C SER A 67 -13.87 2.43 3.83
N PRO A 68 -14.85 3.23 3.36
CA PRO A 68 -14.56 4.37 2.49
C PRO A 68 -13.61 5.42 3.09
N ILE A 69 -13.52 5.50 4.41
CA ILE A 69 -12.61 6.43 5.10
C ILE A 69 -11.17 5.92 5.03
N ASN A 70 -10.94 4.63 5.21
CA ASN A 70 -9.60 4.04 5.10
C ASN A 70 -9.09 4.17 3.66
N GLN A 71 -9.93 3.88 2.67
CA GLN A 71 -9.58 4.05 1.25
C GLN A 71 -9.09 5.46 0.90
N ILE A 72 -9.68 6.50 1.52
CA ILE A 72 -9.19 7.86 1.36
C ILE A 72 -7.81 8.03 2.02
N VAL A 73 -7.60 7.47 3.20
CA VAL A 73 -6.32 7.51 3.92
C VAL A 73 -5.24 6.78 3.12
N ASP A 74 -5.57 5.63 2.55
CA ASP A 74 -4.68 4.79 1.76
C ASP A 74 -4.30 5.45 0.43
N LEU A 75 -5.28 6.03 -0.27
CA LEU A 75 -5.02 6.86 -1.44
C LEU A 75 -4.11 8.07 -1.12
N VAL A 76 -4.34 8.73 0.02
CA VAL A 76 -3.47 9.83 0.49
C VAL A 76 -2.07 9.29 0.79
N ALA A 77 -1.94 8.12 1.39
CA ALA A 77 -0.66 7.50 1.69
C ALA A 77 0.12 7.15 0.41
N ASP A 78 -0.55 6.62 -0.63
CA ASP A 78 0.06 6.39 -1.96
C ASP A 78 0.63 7.70 -2.54
N PHE A 79 -0.16 8.78 -2.54
CA PHE A 79 0.30 10.07 -3.04
C PHE A 79 1.42 10.68 -2.19
N LEU A 80 1.39 10.50 -0.87
CA LEU A 80 2.48 10.91 0.01
C LEU A 80 3.76 10.11 -0.28
N GLY A 81 3.65 8.81 -0.51
CA GLY A 81 4.76 7.94 -0.88
C GLY A 81 5.38 8.37 -2.21
N TYR A 82 4.56 8.62 -3.22
CA TYR A 82 5.02 9.18 -4.49
C TYR A 82 5.69 10.55 -4.29
N GLY A 83 5.11 11.40 -3.43
CA GLY A 83 5.66 12.69 -3.05
C GLY A 83 7.06 12.58 -2.44
N ILE A 84 7.30 11.59 -1.57
CA ILE A 84 8.63 11.31 -1.00
C ILE A 84 9.65 11.01 -2.11
N PHE A 85 9.28 10.13 -3.06
CA PHE A 85 10.11 9.85 -4.23
C PHE A 85 10.39 11.14 -5.04
N TYR A 86 9.34 11.91 -5.34
CA TYR A 86 9.43 13.15 -6.11
C TYR A 86 10.37 14.16 -5.42
N THR A 87 10.24 14.33 -4.10
CA THR A 87 11.08 15.22 -3.31
C THR A 87 12.55 14.80 -3.35
N PHE A 88 12.85 13.50 -3.19
CA PHE A 88 14.23 13.01 -3.32
C PHE A 88 14.79 13.31 -4.71
N TYR A 89 14.01 13.04 -5.75
CA TYR A 89 14.43 13.28 -7.12
C TYR A 89 14.69 14.76 -7.42
N TYR A 90 13.71 15.63 -7.15
CA TYR A 90 13.77 17.05 -7.53
C TYR A 90 14.58 17.92 -6.58
N LEU A 91 14.47 17.72 -5.26
CA LEU A 91 15.13 18.60 -4.29
C LEU A 91 16.57 18.16 -4.01
N LEU A 92 16.84 16.85 -4.03
CA LEU A 92 18.20 16.33 -3.78
C LEU A 92 18.96 16.04 -5.08
N GLY A 93 18.32 16.21 -6.24
CA GLY A 93 18.93 16.05 -7.56
C GLY A 93 19.41 14.62 -7.85
N LYS A 94 18.89 13.63 -7.13
CA LYS A 94 19.31 12.23 -7.25
C LYS A 94 18.13 11.28 -7.06
N PRO A 95 18.01 10.22 -7.87
CA PRO A 95 17.08 9.14 -7.57
C PRO A 95 17.52 8.37 -6.32
N PHE A 96 16.64 7.52 -5.79
CA PHE A 96 17.04 6.52 -4.81
C PHE A 96 18.07 5.56 -5.40
N ASP A 97 18.97 5.09 -4.54
CA ASP A 97 19.90 4.03 -4.90
C ASP A 97 19.11 2.75 -5.29
N PRO A 98 19.48 2.02 -6.36
CA PRO A 98 18.76 0.82 -6.77
C PRO A 98 18.60 -0.24 -5.67
N ILE A 99 19.57 -0.38 -4.75
CA ILE A 99 19.46 -1.29 -3.60
C ILE A 99 18.37 -0.80 -2.64
N VAL A 100 18.27 0.51 -2.42
CA VAL A 100 17.20 1.09 -1.59
C VAL A 100 15.84 0.86 -2.24
N VAL A 101 15.72 1.07 -3.55
CA VAL A 101 14.48 0.77 -4.29
C VAL A 101 14.12 -0.71 -4.16
N PHE A 102 15.10 -1.61 -4.33
CA PHE A 102 14.89 -3.05 -4.17
C PHE A 102 14.38 -3.40 -2.77
N ILE A 103 14.96 -2.83 -1.71
CA ILE A 103 14.53 -3.06 -0.32
C ILE A 103 13.10 -2.56 -0.10
N ILE A 104 12.75 -1.38 -0.63
CA ILE A 104 11.40 -0.80 -0.52
C ILE A 104 10.38 -1.70 -1.22
N VAL A 105 10.64 -2.09 -2.46
CA VAL A 105 9.77 -2.98 -3.25
C VAL A 105 9.65 -4.34 -2.57
N LEU A 106 10.74 -4.90 -2.07
CA LEU A 106 10.72 -6.17 -1.35
C LEU A 106 9.89 -6.07 -0.06
N SER A 107 10.00 -4.97 0.67
CA SER A 107 9.21 -4.73 1.89
C SER A 107 7.72 -4.63 1.58
N PHE A 108 7.36 -3.89 0.53
CA PHE A 108 5.99 -3.80 0.01
C PHE A 108 5.44 -5.20 -0.33
N VAL A 109 6.16 -5.99 -1.14
CA VAL A 109 5.73 -7.34 -1.53
C VAL A 109 5.59 -8.29 -0.33
N ILE A 110 6.47 -8.18 0.67
CA ILE A 110 6.37 -8.99 1.89
C ILE A 110 5.12 -8.61 2.70
N LEU A 111 4.80 -7.32 2.79
CA LEU A 111 3.62 -6.84 3.49
C LEU A 111 2.33 -7.28 2.78
N GLU A 112 2.24 -7.12 1.46
CA GLU A 112 1.16 -7.66 0.63
C GLU A 112 0.97 -9.17 0.84
N GLY A 113 2.06 -9.94 0.81
CA GLY A 113 2.01 -11.38 1.04
C GLY A 113 1.52 -11.74 2.44
N TRP A 114 1.88 -10.95 3.45
CA TRP A 114 1.42 -11.14 4.82
C TRP A 114 -0.06 -10.79 4.96
N GLU A 115 -0.51 -9.66 4.39
CA GLU A 115 -1.92 -9.26 4.33
C GLU A 115 -2.76 -10.42 3.80
N PHE A 116 -2.42 -10.90 2.59
CA PHE A 116 -3.12 -11.98 1.93
C PHE A 116 -3.14 -13.27 2.78
N TYR A 117 -2.00 -13.62 3.39
CA TYR A 117 -1.92 -14.76 4.28
C TYR A 117 -2.85 -14.62 5.50
N THR A 118 -2.87 -13.45 6.15
CA THR A 118 -3.75 -13.20 7.30
C THR A 118 -5.22 -13.22 6.91
N TRP A 119 -5.58 -12.65 5.76
CA TRP A 119 -6.93 -12.67 5.23
C TRP A 119 -7.42 -14.11 5.02
N ARG A 120 -6.59 -14.97 4.41
CA ARG A 120 -6.90 -16.40 4.22
C ARG A 120 -7.16 -17.13 5.53
N LEU A 121 -6.41 -16.81 6.59
CA LEU A 121 -6.65 -17.38 7.91
C LEU A 121 -7.99 -16.92 8.50
N ARG A 122 -8.31 -15.62 8.41
CA ARG A 122 -9.58 -15.06 8.89
C ARG A 122 -10.81 -15.69 8.21
N VAL A 123 -10.73 -15.93 6.90
CA VAL A 123 -11.80 -16.58 6.14
C VAL A 123 -12.01 -18.03 6.60
N LYS A 124 -10.94 -18.81 6.79
CA LYS A 124 -11.04 -20.21 7.25
C LYS A 124 -11.65 -20.32 8.65
N ASP A 125 -11.19 -19.49 9.59
CA ASP A 125 -11.71 -19.48 10.96
C ASP A 125 -13.22 -19.16 11.00
N SER A 126 -13.68 -18.25 10.12
CA SER A 126 -15.09 -17.85 10.03
C SER A 126 -16.00 -18.98 9.53
N GLN A 127 -15.51 -19.83 8.61
CA GLN A 127 -16.24 -20.99 8.11
C GLN A 127 -16.33 -22.12 9.13
N GLN A 128 -15.31 -22.29 9.98
CA GLN A 128 -15.31 -23.30 11.05
C GLN A 128 -16.27 -22.96 12.19
N LEU A 129 -16.59 -21.69 12.41
CA LEU A 129 -17.53 -21.26 13.45
C LEU A 129 -19.01 -21.37 13.02
N GLN A 130 -19.28 -21.64 11.74
CA GLN A 130 -20.62 -21.79 11.18
C GLN A 130 -21.07 -23.25 11.01
N ASN A 131 -20.18 -24.22 11.25
CA ASN A 131 -20.45 -25.67 11.25
C ASN A 131 -20.35 -26.23 12.67
#